data_AF-A0A2T2RSH7-F1
#
_entry.id   AF-A0A2T2RSH7-F1
#
_cell.length_a   1.000
_cell.length_b   1.000
_cell.length_c   1.000
_cell.angle_alpha   90.00
_cell.angle_beta   90.00
_cell.angle_gamma   90.00
#
_symmetry.space_group_name_H-M   'P 1'
#
loop_
_entity.id
_entity.type
_entity.pdbx_description
1 polymer ?
#
loop_
_entity_poly.entity_id
_entity_poly.type
_entity_poly.pdbx_seq_one_letter_code
_entity_poly.pdbx_strand_id
1 'polypeptide(L)'
;MSETPPQKRVVVVGAGWAGLGATYHLAQQGYDVTLLEASPYPGGLVAGWKTAGGRSVEGGIHGFWYPYHNIFSLVRELGLDPFTPFTRSSQYSPAGLEVESPIFQHEPRLPTPLGTFLYTRFQRLPLIDRLSALPLLYAIADFDNSHQAWQRYDKVTARELFKDFGVSARLYQESFEPMLLVGLFAPGEQCSAAATLGMLYYFILAHQPNFDVAWCRGTVAKMIFQPWVERIEEVGGKVLTNKRVDDLLLDDSGKAEGVVCGDEVFHADAVIFSVSVNAMKKIVSSSSSLRNYREFRDLRNLGAIDVLATRLWFDRKINIPLPSNACFGFDPEIGWTFFDLNALHDEYRHEPGSVIEADFYHASQLLPMSDEQIVEKVQRDLATCVPGFGEAKVIDSSVIRVSQGVTHFAPGSYQHRLPATTSIENLFMSGDWIINRHGSWSQEKAYVTGLEAANLVIERFGQGSKANIIPVEPDEPHIQAARNLNQTARELGNALLPDFWLP
;
A
#
# COMPACT_ATOMS: atom_id res chain seq x y z
N MET A 1 -3.23 -24.33 -44.16
CA MET A 1 -3.79 -23.64 -42.99
C MET A 1 -2.83 -23.91 -41.85
N SER A 2 -1.98 -22.95 -41.49
CA SER A 2 -1.13 -23.09 -40.29
C SER A 2 -2.05 -22.97 -39.08
N GLU A 3 -2.21 -24.05 -38.31
CA GLU A 3 -2.88 -23.98 -37.01
C GLU A 3 -2.15 -22.94 -36.17
N THR A 4 -2.87 -21.87 -35.78
CA THR A 4 -2.38 -20.96 -34.76
C THR A 4 -2.10 -21.81 -33.51
N PRO A 5 -0.89 -21.77 -32.93
CA PRO A 5 -0.60 -22.58 -31.75
C PRO A 5 -1.63 -22.29 -30.65
N PRO A 6 -2.03 -23.31 -29.86
CA PRO A 6 -3.07 -23.14 -28.85
C PRO A 6 -2.65 -22.06 -27.85
N GLN A 7 -3.57 -21.13 -27.61
CA GLN A 7 -3.38 -20.00 -26.72
C GLN A 7 -3.09 -20.49 -25.30
N LYS A 8 -1.99 -20.01 -24.70
CA LYS A 8 -1.64 -20.38 -23.33
C LYS A 8 -2.67 -19.84 -22.34
N ARG A 9 -3.18 -20.73 -21.49
CA ARG A 9 -4.18 -20.39 -20.47
C ARG A 9 -3.49 -19.91 -19.20
N VAL A 10 -3.89 -18.76 -18.69
CA VAL A 10 -3.36 -18.22 -17.44
C VAL A 10 -4.50 -17.95 -16.49
N VAL A 11 -4.40 -18.46 -15.27
CA VAL A 11 -5.34 -18.11 -14.20
C VAL A 11 -4.69 -17.11 -13.25
N VAL A 12 -5.36 -15.99 -13.03
CA VAL A 12 -4.96 -14.97 -12.06
C VAL A 12 -5.94 -14.99 -10.90
N VAL A 13 -5.46 -15.02 -9.67
CA VAL A 13 -6.31 -15.13 -8.47
C VAL A 13 -6.24 -13.81 -7.70
N GLY A 14 -7.37 -13.09 -7.62
CA GLY A 14 -7.53 -11.81 -6.93
C GLY A 14 -7.60 -10.60 -7.87
N ALA A 15 -8.66 -9.80 -7.79
CA ALA A 15 -8.89 -8.58 -8.59
C ALA A 15 -8.44 -7.29 -7.88
N GLY A 16 -7.27 -7.31 -7.24
CA GLY A 16 -6.59 -6.09 -6.79
C GLY A 16 -5.74 -5.47 -7.89
N TRP A 17 -5.03 -4.36 -7.58
CA TRP A 17 -4.05 -3.72 -8.48
C TRP A 17 -3.10 -4.72 -9.16
N ALA A 18 -2.57 -5.67 -8.40
CA ALA A 18 -1.65 -6.69 -8.89
C ALA A 18 -2.29 -7.61 -9.94
N GLY A 19 -3.46 -8.17 -9.64
CA GLY A 19 -4.11 -9.15 -10.52
C GLY A 19 -4.73 -8.52 -11.75
N LEU A 20 -5.33 -7.33 -11.62
CA LEU A 20 -5.82 -6.57 -12.77
C LEU A 20 -4.66 -6.14 -13.68
N GLY A 21 -3.52 -5.73 -13.10
CA GLY A 21 -2.29 -5.42 -13.83
C GLY A 21 -1.77 -6.58 -14.64
N ALA A 22 -1.64 -7.75 -14.00
CA ALA A 22 -1.19 -8.96 -14.68
C ALA A 22 -2.16 -9.39 -15.79
N THR A 23 -3.46 -9.37 -15.49
CA THR A 23 -4.51 -9.81 -16.42
C THR A 23 -4.59 -8.92 -17.65
N TYR A 24 -4.57 -7.61 -17.44
CA TYR A 24 -4.66 -6.64 -18.52
C TYR A 24 -3.51 -6.80 -19.51
N HIS A 25 -2.27 -6.83 -18.98
CA HIS A 25 -1.09 -6.97 -19.83
C HIS A 25 -1.04 -8.32 -20.56
N LEU A 26 -1.30 -9.43 -19.86
CA LEU A 26 -1.30 -10.76 -20.47
C LEU A 26 -2.39 -10.93 -21.54
N ALA A 27 -3.59 -10.37 -21.32
CA ALA A 27 -4.66 -10.39 -22.32
C ALA A 27 -4.24 -9.62 -23.59
N GLN A 28 -3.61 -8.46 -23.45
CA GLN A 28 -3.04 -7.71 -24.60
C GLN A 28 -1.95 -8.49 -25.34
N GLN A 29 -1.22 -9.39 -24.66
CA GLN A 29 -0.22 -10.27 -25.27
C GLN A 29 -0.82 -11.54 -25.90
N GLY A 30 -2.15 -11.66 -25.93
CA GLY A 30 -2.85 -12.77 -26.55
C GLY A 30 -2.82 -14.05 -25.72
N TYR A 31 -2.75 -13.98 -24.39
CA TYR A 31 -3.00 -15.13 -23.51
C TYR A 31 -4.50 -15.32 -23.24
N ASP A 32 -4.95 -16.55 -23.00
CA ASP A 32 -6.32 -16.81 -22.53
C ASP A 32 -6.33 -16.66 -21.02
N VAL A 33 -6.59 -15.43 -20.55
CA VAL A 33 -6.48 -15.09 -19.14
C VAL A 33 -7.84 -15.10 -18.47
N THR A 34 -7.97 -15.87 -17.40
CA THR A 34 -9.13 -15.84 -16.52
C THR A 34 -8.70 -15.37 -15.13
N LEU A 35 -9.21 -14.21 -14.74
CA LEU A 35 -9.07 -13.69 -13.38
C LEU A 35 -10.24 -14.16 -12.51
N LEU A 36 -9.94 -14.67 -11.33
CA LEU A 36 -10.91 -15.14 -10.33
C LEU A 36 -10.86 -14.24 -9.09
N GLU A 37 -11.99 -13.60 -8.77
CA GLU A 37 -12.15 -12.75 -7.59
C GLU A 37 -13.15 -13.36 -6.60
N ALA A 38 -12.76 -13.45 -5.32
CA ALA A 38 -13.58 -14.07 -4.30
C ALA A 38 -14.81 -13.22 -3.92
N SER A 39 -14.70 -11.90 -4.02
CA SER A 39 -15.76 -10.95 -3.69
C SER A 39 -16.72 -10.72 -4.87
N PRO A 40 -17.90 -10.12 -4.64
CA PRO A 40 -18.81 -9.71 -5.71
C PRO A 40 -18.27 -8.56 -6.58
N TYR A 41 -17.25 -7.84 -6.11
CA TYR A 41 -16.68 -6.67 -6.79
C TYR A 41 -15.16 -6.77 -6.88
N PRO A 42 -14.55 -6.37 -8.02
CA PRO A 42 -13.12 -6.15 -8.12
C PRO A 42 -12.71 -4.94 -7.26
N GLY A 43 -11.45 -4.89 -6.80
CA GLY A 43 -11.02 -3.84 -5.87
C GLY A 43 -10.02 -4.29 -4.81
N GLY A 44 -10.14 -5.55 -4.35
CA GLY A 44 -9.45 -5.99 -3.14
C GLY A 44 -9.77 -5.08 -1.96
N LEU A 45 -8.73 -4.60 -1.27
CA LEU A 45 -8.86 -3.66 -0.13
C LEU A 45 -9.42 -2.29 -0.52
N VAL A 46 -9.42 -1.96 -1.82
CA VAL A 46 -9.91 -0.71 -2.38
C VAL A 46 -11.31 -0.88 -3.01
N ALA A 47 -11.98 -2.00 -2.73
CA ALA A 47 -13.34 -2.22 -3.21
C ALA A 47 -14.30 -1.18 -2.62
N GLY A 48 -15.26 -0.75 -3.43
CA GLY A 48 -16.36 0.10 -3.01
C GLY A 48 -17.61 -0.73 -2.71
N TRP A 49 -18.42 -0.27 -1.75
CA TRP A 49 -19.73 -0.82 -1.42
C TRP A 49 -20.80 0.26 -1.52
N LYS A 50 -22.06 -0.15 -1.48
CA LYS A 50 -23.19 0.78 -1.32
C LYS A 50 -23.80 0.62 0.06
N THR A 51 -24.09 1.73 0.73
CA THR A 51 -24.89 1.72 1.96
C THR A 51 -26.33 1.30 1.64
N ALA A 52 -27.13 0.97 2.67
CA ALA A 52 -28.56 0.67 2.50
C ALA A 52 -29.33 1.81 1.83
N GLY A 53 -28.88 3.06 2.01
CA GLY A 53 -29.41 4.26 1.33
C GLY A 53 -28.89 4.48 -0.09
N GLY A 54 -28.11 3.53 -0.65
CA GLY A 54 -27.61 3.57 -2.02
C GLY A 54 -26.36 4.41 -2.24
N ARG A 55 -25.75 4.96 -1.18
CA ARG A 55 -24.55 5.82 -1.26
C ARG A 55 -23.29 4.99 -1.42
N SER A 56 -22.37 5.43 -2.29
CA SER A 56 -21.09 4.73 -2.50
C SER A 56 -20.12 5.00 -1.35
N VAL A 57 -19.55 3.96 -0.76
CA VAL A 57 -18.54 4.00 0.32
C VAL A 57 -17.36 3.10 -0.03
N GLU A 58 -16.18 3.33 0.53
CA GLU A 58 -14.99 2.50 0.30
C GLU A 58 -14.27 2.26 1.63
N GLY A 59 -13.30 1.35 1.64
CA GLY A 59 -12.59 0.90 2.84
C GLY A 59 -11.50 1.89 3.27
N GLY A 60 -11.87 3.16 3.33
CA GLY A 60 -11.00 4.31 3.54
C GLY A 60 -10.51 4.97 2.26
N ILE A 61 -9.99 6.20 2.41
CA ILE A 61 -9.50 7.01 1.32
C ILE A 61 -8.06 6.64 0.96
N HIS A 62 -7.80 6.53 -0.33
CA HIS A 62 -6.52 6.06 -0.86
C HIS A 62 -5.75 7.20 -1.53
N GLY A 63 -4.53 7.46 -1.04
CA GLY A 63 -3.61 8.44 -1.61
C GLY A 63 -2.85 7.91 -2.83
N PHE A 64 -2.57 8.81 -3.78
CA PHE A 64 -1.73 8.58 -4.95
C PHE A 64 -0.55 9.55 -4.92
N TRP A 65 0.58 9.06 -4.46
CA TRP A 65 1.78 9.87 -4.26
C TRP A 65 2.48 10.14 -5.58
N TYR A 66 3.21 11.26 -5.65
CA TYR A 66 4.03 11.64 -6.80
C TYR A 66 4.81 10.49 -7.48
N PRO A 67 5.52 9.59 -6.75
CA PRO A 67 6.27 8.48 -7.37
C PRO A 67 5.42 7.33 -7.93
N TYR A 68 4.08 7.39 -7.91
CA TYR A 68 3.19 6.35 -8.45
C TYR A 68 3.14 6.36 -10.00
N HIS A 69 4.31 6.42 -10.64
CA HIS A 69 4.44 6.64 -12.06
C HIS A 69 3.80 5.52 -12.91
N ASN A 70 3.80 4.26 -12.43
CA ASN A 70 3.18 3.15 -13.14
C ASN A 70 1.65 3.27 -13.10
N ILE A 71 1.05 3.52 -11.93
CA ILE A 71 -0.40 3.76 -11.83
C ILE A 71 -0.80 5.01 -12.64
N PHE A 72 -0.05 6.11 -12.56
CA PHE A 72 -0.34 7.29 -13.37
C PHE A 72 -0.21 7.02 -14.87
N SER A 73 0.71 6.14 -15.28
CA SER A 73 0.82 5.70 -16.67
C SER A 73 -0.38 4.89 -17.12
N LEU A 74 -0.82 3.92 -16.31
CA LEU A 74 -2.02 3.13 -16.57
C LEU A 74 -3.25 4.02 -16.72
N VAL A 75 -3.46 4.96 -15.80
CA VAL A 75 -4.61 5.88 -15.83
C VAL A 75 -4.64 6.69 -17.13
N ARG A 76 -3.47 7.18 -17.59
CA ARG A 76 -3.35 7.86 -18.90
C ARG A 76 -3.62 6.93 -20.07
N GLU A 77 -3.12 5.69 -20.04
CA GLU A 77 -3.35 4.68 -21.07
C GLU A 77 -4.85 4.34 -21.21
N LEU A 78 -5.55 4.24 -20.09
CA LEU A 78 -7.00 4.03 -20.05
C LEU A 78 -7.81 5.28 -20.45
N GLY A 79 -7.17 6.44 -20.57
CA GLY A 79 -7.84 7.70 -20.91
C GLY A 79 -8.71 8.26 -19.78
N LEU A 80 -8.34 7.98 -18.53
CA LEU A 80 -9.11 8.38 -17.35
C LEU A 80 -8.55 9.68 -16.73
N ASP A 81 -9.42 10.46 -16.09
CA ASP A 81 -9.06 11.64 -15.28
C ASP A 81 -9.63 11.52 -13.85
N PRO A 82 -9.12 10.57 -13.04
CA PRO A 82 -9.71 10.25 -11.76
C PRO A 82 -9.21 11.15 -10.62
N PHE A 83 -8.12 11.90 -10.80
CA PHE A 83 -7.39 12.50 -9.69
C PHE A 83 -7.70 13.98 -9.47
N THR A 84 -7.66 14.41 -8.21
CA THR A 84 -7.53 15.81 -7.84
C THR A 84 -6.14 16.33 -8.22
N PRO A 85 -5.91 17.65 -8.24
CA PRO A 85 -4.56 18.19 -8.07
C PRO A 85 -3.92 17.68 -6.77
N PHE A 86 -2.59 17.76 -6.69
CA PHE A 86 -1.88 17.51 -5.43
C PHE A 86 -2.37 18.45 -4.34
N THR A 87 -2.50 17.94 -3.11
CA THR A 87 -3.06 18.69 -1.98
C THR A 87 -2.02 18.98 -0.91
N ARG A 88 -2.17 20.11 -0.22
CA ARG A 88 -1.55 20.32 1.09
C ARG A 88 -2.20 19.38 2.12
N SER A 89 -1.47 19.06 3.18
CA SER A 89 -1.97 18.23 4.28
C SER A 89 -1.60 18.78 5.65
N SER A 90 -2.40 18.42 6.65
CA SER A 90 -2.18 18.75 8.06
C SER A 90 -1.98 17.50 8.91
N GLN A 91 -1.33 17.68 10.06
CA GLN A 91 -1.29 16.69 11.13
C GLN A 91 -1.85 17.26 12.43
N TYR A 92 -2.70 16.50 13.13
CA TYR A 92 -3.32 16.89 14.39
C TYR A 92 -2.98 15.90 15.51
N SER A 93 -2.89 16.44 16.72
CA SER A 93 -2.89 15.69 17.97
C SER A 93 -4.02 16.20 18.88
N PRO A 94 -4.26 15.61 20.06
CA PRO A 94 -5.19 16.19 21.04
C PRO A 94 -4.86 17.62 21.47
N ALA A 95 -3.61 18.08 21.24
CA ALA A 95 -3.23 19.45 21.50
C ALA A 95 -3.60 20.41 20.34
N GLY A 96 -4.06 19.92 19.19
CA GLY A 96 -4.45 20.69 18.01
C GLY A 96 -3.52 20.47 16.82
N LEU A 97 -3.44 21.45 15.91
CA LEU A 97 -2.59 21.40 14.71
C LEU A 97 -1.10 21.31 15.09
N GLU A 98 -0.40 20.30 14.56
CA GLU A 98 1.02 20.03 14.81
C GLU A 98 1.91 20.36 13.62
N VAL A 99 1.47 19.97 12.42
CA VAL A 99 2.27 20.06 11.19
C VAL A 99 1.39 20.46 10.03
N GLU A 100 1.90 21.33 9.15
CA GLU A 100 1.36 21.50 7.80
C GLU A 100 2.45 21.20 6.77
N SER A 101 2.11 20.39 5.78
CA SER A 101 2.96 20.15 4.60
C SER A 101 2.46 20.99 3.42
N PRO A 102 3.37 21.68 2.71
CA PRO A 102 3.04 22.35 1.46
C PRO A 102 2.86 21.33 0.33
N ILE A 103 2.59 21.83 -0.87
CA ILE A 103 2.83 21.06 -2.10
C ILE A 103 4.30 21.31 -2.46
N PHE A 104 5.15 20.32 -2.26
CA PHE A 104 6.60 20.45 -2.38
C PHE A 104 7.07 20.76 -3.81
N GLN A 105 6.29 20.37 -4.82
CA GLN A 105 6.53 20.77 -6.21
C GLN A 105 6.39 22.28 -6.46
N HIS A 106 5.65 23.00 -5.60
CA HIS A 106 5.50 24.46 -5.72
C HIS A 106 6.60 25.24 -5.01
N GLU A 107 7.42 24.58 -4.20
CA GLU A 107 8.53 25.18 -3.49
C GLU A 107 9.81 25.15 -4.34
N PRO A 108 10.77 26.07 -4.14
CA PRO A 108 12.08 25.99 -4.79
C PRO A 108 12.74 24.63 -4.55
N ARG A 109 13.31 24.03 -5.61
CA ARG A 109 13.95 22.71 -5.50
C ARG A 109 15.24 22.82 -4.68
N LEU A 110 15.33 22.05 -3.60
CA LEU A 110 16.53 21.86 -2.79
C LEU A 110 17.01 20.41 -2.87
N PRO A 111 18.32 20.15 -2.66
CA PRO A 111 18.83 18.78 -2.59
C PRO A 111 18.11 17.98 -1.50
N THR A 112 17.66 16.77 -1.82
CA THR A 112 16.99 15.93 -0.83
C THR A 112 17.90 15.61 0.39
N PRO A 113 17.38 15.56 1.63
CA PRO A 113 16.01 15.84 2.06
C PRO A 113 15.80 17.27 2.57
N LEU A 114 16.61 18.25 2.13
CA LEU A 114 16.56 19.62 2.67
C LEU A 114 15.21 20.31 2.41
N GLY A 115 14.59 20.07 1.26
CA GLY A 115 13.26 20.59 0.94
C GLY A 115 12.22 20.14 1.95
N THR A 116 12.11 18.83 2.16
CA THR A 116 11.22 18.24 3.16
C THR A 116 11.54 18.74 4.56
N PHE A 117 12.82 18.85 4.91
CA PHE A 117 13.22 19.37 6.21
C PHE A 117 12.81 20.83 6.42
N LEU A 118 13.00 21.72 5.43
CA LEU A 118 12.81 23.16 5.58
C LEU A 118 11.37 23.61 5.37
N TYR A 119 10.67 23.04 4.40
CA TYR A 119 9.35 23.52 3.99
C TYR A 119 8.19 22.94 4.79
N THR A 120 8.38 21.80 5.47
CA THR A 120 7.40 21.29 6.45
C THR A 120 7.29 22.24 7.64
N ARG A 121 6.07 22.69 7.93
CA ARG A 121 5.79 23.69 8.97
C ARG A 121 5.36 23.00 10.25
N PHE A 122 6.31 22.83 11.17
CA PHE A 122 6.04 22.36 12.52
C PHE A 122 5.57 23.51 13.41
N GLN A 123 4.44 23.34 14.08
CA GLN A 123 3.85 24.35 14.96
C GLN A 123 4.51 24.35 16.35
N ARG A 124 4.81 23.17 16.88
CA ARG A 124 5.27 22.98 18.27
C ARG A 124 6.61 22.27 18.41
N LEU A 125 7.09 21.60 17.36
CA LEU A 125 8.30 20.80 17.42
C LEU A 125 9.55 21.69 17.28
N PRO A 126 10.42 21.78 18.31
CA PRO A 126 11.62 22.60 18.29
C PRO A 126 12.63 22.16 17.23
N LEU A 127 13.44 23.11 16.76
CA LEU A 127 14.50 22.82 15.79
C LEU A 127 15.55 21.83 16.33
N ILE A 128 15.86 21.87 17.63
CA ILE A 128 16.83 20.93 18.22
C ILE A 128 16.34 19.48 18.16
N ASP A 129 15.05 19.25 18.40
CA ASP A 129 14.45 17.93 18.27
C ASP A 129 14.47 17.50 16.80
N ARG A 130 14.17 18.39 15.85
CA ARG A 130 14.26 18.10 14.41
C ARG A 130 15.68 17.72 13.96
N LEU A 131 16.68 18.45 14.44
CA LEU A 131 18.09 18.18 14.13
C LEU A 131 18.59 16.84 14.72
N SER A 132 17.90 16.29 15.73
CA SER A 132 18.25 14.97 16.26
C SER A 132 18.11 13.82 15.26
N ALA A 133 17.38 13.99 14.15
CA ALA A 133 17.28 13.00 13.08
C ALA A 133 18.44 13.02 12.08
N LEU A 134 19.40 13.95 12.18
CA LEU A 134 20.53 14.00 11.23
C LEU A 134 21.32 12.69 11.15
N PRO A 135 21.61 11.96 12.24
CA PRO A 135 22.32 10.69 12.15
C PRO A 135 21.52 9.60 11.39
N LEU A 136 20.19 9.66 11.40
CA LEU A 136 19.33 8.71 10.68
C LEU A 136 19.58 8.72 9.16
N LEU A 137 20.10 9.83 8.60
CA LEU A 137 20.47 9.92 7.19
C LEU A 137 21.49 8.85 6.78
N TYR A 138 22.32 8.37 7.71
CA TYR A 138 23.20 7.23 7.47
C TYR A 138 22.42 5.96 7.13
N ALA A 139 21.41 5.61 7.95
CA ALA A 139 20.60 4.41 7.73
C ALA A 139 19.82 4.49 6.40
N ILE A 140 19.34 5.69 6.06
CA ILE A 140 18.66 5.95 4.79
C ILE A 140 19.61 5.74 3.61
N ALA A 141 20.83 6.27 3.69
CA ALA A 141 21.85 6.07 2.65
C ALA A 141 22.34 4.61 2.59
N ASP A 142 22.41 3.90 3.71
CA ASP A 142 22.81 2.49 3.75
C ASP A 142 21.75 1.54 3.16
N PHE A 143 20.48 1.85 3.36
CA PHE A 143 19.38 0.99 2.94
C PHE A 143 19.08 1.16 1.44
N ASP A 144 19.60 0.23 0.64
CA ASP A 144 19.50 0.22 -0.83
C ASP A 144 18.42 -0.73 -1.37
N ASN A 145 17.47 -1.09 -0.50
CA ASN A 145 16.38 -2.03 -0.77
C ASN A 145 16.86 -3.41 -1.28
N SER A 146 18.15 -3.78 -1.07
CA SER A 146 18.68 -5.09 -1.46
C SER A 146 18.27 -6.18 -0.47
N HIS A 147 18.34 -7.43 -0.91
CA HIS A 147 18.10 -8.57 -0.03
C HIS A 147 19.00 -8.51 1.22
N GLN A 148 20.26 -8.11 1.05
CA GLN A 148 21.22 -7.94 2.13
C GLN A 148 20.82 -6.79 3.06
N ALA A 149 20.38 -5.65 2.52
CA ALA A 149 19.90 -4.54 3.34
C ALA A 149 18.66 -4.93 4.16
N TRP A 150 17.69 -5.60 3.53
CA TRP A 150 16.55 -6.16 4.25
C TRP A 150 16.98 -7.13 5.34
N GLN A 151 17.88 -8.08 5.08
CA GLN A 151 18.37 -9.00 6.11
C GLN A 151 19.00 -8.30 7.33
N ARG A 152 19.71 -7.18 7.12
CA ARG A 152 20.32 -6.39 8.20
C ARG A 152 19.28 -5.66 9.05
N TYR A 153 18.38 -4.91 8.40
CA TYR A 153 17.47 -4.01 9.13
C TYR A 153 16.17 -4.69 9.55
N ASP A 154 15.76 -5.78 8.92
CA ASP A 154 14.40 -6.30 9.12
C ASP A 154 14.15 -6.82 10.54
N LYS A 155 15.19 -7.29 11.25
CA LYS A 155 15.08 -7.79 12.62
C LYS A 155 15.03 -6.69 13.69
N VAL A 156 15.34 -5.45 13.32
CA VAL A 156 15.33 -4.29 14.21
C VAL A 156 13.95 -3.64 14.13
N THR A 157 13.40 -3.21 15.26
CA THR A 157 12.15 -2.44 15.25
C THR A 157 12.40 -1.02 14.73
N ALA A 158 11.39 -0.38 14.16
CA ALA A 158 11.47 1.02 13.79
C ALA A 158 11.80 1.89 15.02
N ARG A 159 11.21 1.57 16.17
CA ARG A 159 11.47 2.26 17.43
C ARG A 159 12.95 2.21 17.82
N GLU A 160 13.57 1.03 17.77
CA GLU A 160 15.00 0.85 18.05
C GLU A 160 15.87 1.59 17.03
N LEU A 161 15.54 1.50 15.73
CA LEU A 161 16.23 2.26 14.69
C LEU A 161 16.30 3.76 15.03
N PHE A 162 15.16 4.41 15.30
CA PHE A 162 15.16 5.84 15.61
C PHE A 162 15.98 6.14 16.88
N LYS A 163 15.83 5.33 17.92
CA LYS A 163 16.56 5.49 19.18
C LYS A 163 18.07 5.35 18.99
N ASP A 164 18.53 4.34 18.25
CA ASP A 164 19.94 4.05 18.04
C ASP A 164 20.64 5.13 17.20
N PHE A 165 19.88 5.78 16.31
CA PHE A 165 20.33 6.95 15.55
C PHE A 165 20.09 8.30 16.26
N GLY A 166 19.80 8.27 17.57
CA GLY A 166 19.76 9.47 18.41
C GLY A 166 18.55 10.38 18.20
N VAL A 167 17.50 9.90 17.53
CA VAL A 167 16.26 10.64 17.34
C VAL A 167 15.62 10.88 18.70
N SER A 168 15.36 12.14 19.03
CA SER A 168 14.73 12.52 20.29
C SER A 168 13.37 11.84 20.44
N ALA A 169 13.02 11.50 21.69
CA ALA A 169 11.72 10.89 21.99
C ALA A 169 10.57 11.76 21.48
N ARG A 170 10.71 13.09 21.56
CA ARG A 170 9.74 14.06 21.09
C ARG A 170 9.59 14.04 19.57
N LEU A 171 10.68 14.09 18.80
CA LEU A 171 10.61 13.99 17.33
C LEU A 171 9.98 12.65 16.90
N TYR A 172 10.30 11.55 17.59
CA TYR A 172 9.64 10.28 17.30
C TYR A 172 8.12 10.37 17.51
N GLN A 173 7.68 10.78 18.70
CA GLN A 173 6.25 10.79 19.07
C GLN A 173 5.43 11.79 18.24
N GLU A 174 5.98 12.98 17.98
CA GLU A 174 5.26 14.06 17.31
C GLU A 174 5.40 14.04 15.77
N SER A 175 6.25 13.18 15.19
CA SER A 175 6.47 13.16 13.74
C SER A 175 6.63 11.76 13.14
N PHE A 176 7.57 10.94 13.61
CA PHE A 176 7.82 9.63 12.98
C PHE A 176 6.74 8.59 13.29
N GLU A 177 6.35 8.44 14.55
CA GLU A 177 5.31 7.49 14.96
C GLU A 177 3.97 7.73 14.21
N PRO A 178 3.48 8.98 14.06
CA PRO A 178 2.33 9.28 13.22
C PRO A 178 2.51 8.82 11.76
N MET A 179 3.69 9.03 11.18
CA MET A 179 4.00 8.56 9.81
C MET A 179 4.02 7.03 9.72
N LEU A 180 4.49 6.32 10.76
CA LEU A 180 4.44 4.85 10.79
C LEU A 180 3.01 4.33 10.91
N LEU A 181 2.21 4.93 11.80
CA LEU A 181 0.83 4.51 12.02
C LEU A 181 -0.06 4.73 10.79
N VAL A 182 0.23 5.75 9.96
CA VAL A 182 -0.53 6.00 8.72
C VAL A 182 0.12 5.36 7.49
N GLY A 183 1.45 5.15 7.50
CA GLY A 183 2.19 4.60 6.36
C GLY A 183 2.40 3.08 6.38
N LEU A 184 2.63 2.51 7.57
CA LEU A 184 2.80 1.07 7.81
C LEU A 184 1.70 0.46 8.68
N PHE A 185 0.76 1.29 9.16
CA PHE A 185 -0.44 0.89 9.88
C PHE A 185 -0.20 0.27 11.26
N ALA A 186 1.01 0.39 11.82
CA ALA A 186 1.38 -0.19 13.11
C ALA A 186 2.32 0.75 13.90
N PRO A 187 2.37 0.62 15.24
CA PRO A 187 3.33 1.35 16.06
C PRO A 187 4.77 0.91 15.75
N GLY A 188 5.75 1.78 15.99
CA GLY A 188 7.13 1.54 15.57
C GLY A 188 7.81 0.34 16.24
N GLU A 189 7.35 -0.08 17.41
CA GLU A 189 7.75 -1.31 18.11
C GLU A 189 7.32 -2.57 17.33
N GLN A 190 6.29 -2.46 16.49
CA GLN A 190 5.76 -3.53 15.66
C GLN A 190 6.13 -3.40 14.18
N CYS A 191 6.89 -2.37 13.79
CA CYS A 191 7.35 -2.19 12.41
C CYS A 191 8.81 -2.62 12.26
N SER A 192 9.10 -3.35 11.18
CA SER A 192 10.47 -3.61 10.73
C SER A 192 11.17 -2.29 10.36
N ALA A 193 12.42 -2.12 10.79
CA ALA A 193 13.24 -0.97 10.42
C ALA A 193 13.53 -0.95 8.91
N ALA A 194 13.66 -2.11 8.27
CA ALA A 194 13.81 -2.20 6.81
C ALA A 194 12.56 -1.67 6.09
N ALA A 195 11.37 -2.06 6.56
CA ALA A 195 10.12 -1.55 6.01
C ALA A 195 9.97 -0.05 6.23
N THR A 196 10.35 0.43 7.42
CA THR A 196 10.34 1.85 7.77
C THR A 196 11.25 2.67 6.86
N LEU A 197 12.51 2.24 6.68
CA LEU A 197 13.45 2.92 5.81
C LEU A 197 12.97 2.95 4.35
N GLY A 198 12.45 1.82 3.85
CA GLY A 198 11.88 1.77 2.50
C GLY A 198 10.69 2.71 2.32
N MET A 199 9.76 2.72 3.27
CA MET A 199 8.56 3.56 3.23
C MET A 199 8.90 5.05 3.30
N LEU A 200 9.72 5.46 4.28
CA LEU A 200 10.16 6.85 4.43
C LEU A 200 10.95 7.33 3.20
N TYR A 201 11.83 6.49 2.68
CA TYR A 201 12.60 6.85 1.50
C TYR A 201 11.69 7.08 0.31
N TYR A 202 10.83 6.11 -0.01
CA TYR A 202 9.97 6.16 -1.18
C TYR A 202 8.97 7.33 -1.13
N PHE A 203 8.26 7.51 -0.01
CA PHE A 203 7.20 8.52 0.10
C PHE A 203 7.67 9.92 0.49
N ILE A 204 8.85 10.08 1.09
CA ILE A 204 9.18 11.33 1.79
C ILE A 204 10.57 11.86 1.46
N LEU A 205 11.58 10.99 1.44
CA LEU A 205 12.99 11.40 1.52
C LEU A 205 13.80 11.17 0.25
N ALA A 206 13.32 10.40 -0.73
CA ALA A 206 14.09 10.15 -1.96
C ALA A 206 14.16 11.42 -2.82
N HIS A 207 13.04 12.12 -3.00
CA HIS A 207 12.99 13.38 -3.73
C HIS A 207 11.99 14.35 -3.10
N GLN A 208 12.27 15.66 -3.17
CA GLN A 208 11.42 16.73 -2.63
C GLN A 208 9.90 16.55 -2.93
N PRO A 209 9.46 16.24 -4.17
CA PRO A 209 8.03 16.12 -4.48
C PRO A 209 7.37 14.83 -3.97
N ASN A 210 8.12 13.87 -3.42
CA ASN A 210 7.58 12.52 -3.16
C ASN A 210 6.42 12.48 -2.17
N PHE A 211 6.37 13.44 -1.24
CA PHE A 211 5.28 13.53 -0.26
C PHE A 211 4.02 14.18 -0.81
N ASP A 212 4.04 14.71 -2.04
CA ASP A 212 2.84 15.28 -2.66
C ASP A 212 1.85 14.16 -3.00
N VAL A 213 0.60 14.33 -2.54
CA VAL A 213 -0.46 13.33 -2.67
C VAL A 213 -1.64 13.91 -3.45
N ALA A 214 -2.10 13.15 -4.43
CA ALA A 214 -3.38 13.35 -5.10
C ALA A 214 -4.40 12.32 -4.60
N TRP A 215 -5.68 12.64 -4.71
CA TRP A 215 -6.78 11.79 -4.28
C TRP A 215 -7.68 11.48 -5.47
N CYS A 216 -8.45 10.39 -5.41
CA CYS A 216 -9.49 10.19 -6.41
C CYS A 216 -10.66 11.16 -6.18
N ARG A 217 -11.29 11.61 -7.27
CA ARG A 217 -12.46 12.50 -7.29
C ARG A 217 -13.78 11.78 -7.01
N GLY A 218 -13.69 10.54 -6.57
CA GLY A 218 -14.75 9.60 -6.25
C GLY A 218 -14.10 8.30 -5.76
N THR A 219 -14.87 7.24 -5.54
CA THR A 219 -14.26 5.98 -5.10
C THR A 219 -13.31 5.42 -6.17
N VAL A 220 -12.19 4.84 -5.76
CA VAL A 220 -11.21 4.24 -6.70
C VAL A 220 -11.86 3.13 -7.52
N ALA A 221 -12.76 2.36 -6.89
CA ALA A 221 -13.55 1.32 -7.54
C ALA A 221 -14.30 1.84 -8.77
N LYS A 222 -14.98 2.98 -8.64
CA LYS A 222 -15.77 3.59 -9.73
C LYS A 222 -14.88 4.31 -10.75
N MET A 223 -13.91 5.08 -10.27
CA MET A 223 -13.13 5.98 -11.11
C MET A 223 -12.04 5.27 -11.91
N ILE A 224 -11.55 4.11 -11.43
CA ILE A 224 -10.42 3.39 -12.03
C ILE A 224 -10.74 1.92 -12.28
N PHE A 225 -11.17 1.17 -11.27
CA PHE A 225 -11.21 -0.31 -11.40
C PHE A 225 -12.32 -0.77 -12.33
N GLN A 226 -13.51 -0.17 -12.25
CA GLN A 226 -14.61 -0.48 -13.14
C GLN A 226 -14.24 -0.27 -14.62
N PRO A 227 -13.82 0.94 -15.07
CA PRO A 227 -13.44 1.14 -16.47
C PRO A 227 -12.22 0.30 -16.87
N TRP A 228 -11.34 -0.05 -15.93
CA TRP A 228 -10.22 -0.94 -16.20
C TRP A 228 -10.66 -2.38 -16.45
N VAL A 229 -11.63 -2.90 -15.69
CA VAL A 229 -12.22 -4.23 -15.90
C VAL A 229 -12.95 -4.28 -17.23
N GLU A 230 -13.74 -3.25 -17.56
CA GLU A 230 -14.39 -3.13 -18.88
C GLU A 230 -13.33 -3.20 -20.00
N ARG A 231 -12.22 -2.48 -19.85
CA ARG A 231 -11.12 -2.53 -20.81
C ARG A 231 -10.42 -3.89 -20.88
N ILE A 232 -10.30 -4.62 -19.77
CA ILE A 232 -9.75 -5.99 -19.75
C ILE A 232 -10.63 -6.93 -20.57
N GLU A 233 -11.95 -6.83 -20.41
CA GLU A 233 -12.92 -7.64 -21.15
C GLU A 233 -12.91 -7.31 -22.65
N GLU A 234 -12.77 -6.03 -23.02
CA GLU A 234 -12.62 -5.58 -24.41
C GLU A 234 -11.40 -6.19 -25.11
N VAL A 235 -10.29 -6.40 -24.39
CA VAL A 235 -9.07 -7.04 -24.94
C VAL A 235 -9.07 -8.58 -24.80
N GLY A 236 -10.19 -9.17 -24.37
CA GLY A 236 -10.42 -10.61 -24.33
C GLY A 236 -10.06 -11.32 -23.02
N GLY A 237 -9.65 -10.57 -21.98
CA GLY A 237 -9.51 -11.13 -20.63
C GLY A 237 -10.86 -11.43 -20.00
N LYS A 238 -10.93 -12.41 -19.10
CA LYS A 238 -12.16 -12.77 -18.37
C LYS A 238 -12.01 -12.40 -16.90
N VAL A 239 -12.97 -11.65 -16.34
CA VAL A 239 -12.99 -11.30 -14.91
C VAL A 239 -14.21 -11.94 -14.25
N LEU A 240 -13.99 -12.99 -13.45
CA LEU A 240 -15.05 -13.75 -12.80
C LEU A 240 -15.08 -13.45 -11.29
N THR A 241 -16.16 -12.81 -10.84
CA THR A 241 -16.40 -12.52 -9.42
C THR A 241 -17.11 -13.67 -8.72
N ASN A 242 -17.15 -13.64 -7.38
CA ASN A 242 -17.69 -14.71 -6.54
C ASN A 242 -17.02 -16.08 -6.80
N LYS A 243 -15.75 -16.07 -7.22
CA LYS A 243 -14.92 -17.24 -7.47
C LYS A 243 -13.78 -17.30 -6.45
N ARG A 244 -14.07 -17.88 -5.29
CA ARG A 244 -13.06 -18.10 -4.24
C ARG A 244 -12.23 -19.32 -4.60
N VAL A 245 -10.93 -19.12 -4.81
CA VAL A 245 -9.98 -20.22 -5.00
C VAL A 245 -9.64 -20.85 -3.64
N ASP A 246 -9.70 -22.18 -3.58
CA ASP A 246 -9.49 -22.98 -2.37
C ASP A 246 -8.23 -23.86 -2.45
N ASP A 247 -7.88 -24.36 -3.64
CA ASP A 247 -6.72 -25.25 -3.85
C ASP A 247 -6.02 -24.97 -5.19
N LEU A 248 -4.75 -25.38 -5.27
CA LEU A 248 -3.95 -25.47 -6.49
C LEU A 248 -3.75 -26.94 -6.85
N LEU A 249 -4.12 -27.32 -8.07
CA LEU A 249 -3.85 -28.63 -8.62
C LEU A 249 -2.47 -28.67 -9.25
N LEU A 250 -1.72 -29.73 -8.95
CA LEU A 250 -0.44 -30.01 -9.60
C LEU A 250 -0.58 -31.25 -10.48
N ASP A 251 0.10 -31.23 -11.63
CA ASP A 251 0.26 -32.40 -12.47
C ASP A 251 1.31 -33.38 -11.89
N ASP A 252 1.48 -34.54 -12.52
CA ASP A 252 2.46 -35.56 -12.13
C ASP A 252 3.93 -35.06 -12.16
N SER A 253 4.20 -33.96 -12.85
CA SER A 253 5.52 -33.31 -12.90
C SER A 253 5.72 -32.24 -11.83
N GLY A 254 4.70 -31.96 -11.02
CA GLY A 254 4.71 -30.95 -9.96
C GLY A 254 4.44 -29.53 -10.45
N LYS A 255 3.95 -29.36 -11.69
CA LYS A 255 3.57 -28.04 -12.25
C LYS A 255 2.10 -27.75 -11.96
N ALA A 256 1.76 -26.47 -11.80
CA ALA A 256 0.37 -26.03 -11.68
C ALA A 256 -0.42 -26.44 -12.94
N GLU A 257 -1.48 -27.21 -12.76
CA GLU A 257 -2.41 -27.62 -13.83
C GLU A 257 -3.71 -26.79 -13.81
N GLY A 258 -4.02 -26.18 -12.65
CA GLY A 258 -5.21 -25.37 -12.47
C GLY A 258 -5.48 -25.04 -11.02
N VAL A 259 -6.58 -24.32 -10.78
CA VAL A 259 -7.06 -23.98 -9.43
C VAL A 259 -8.48 -24.48 -9.22
N VAL A 260 -8.80 -24.80 -7.97
CA VAL A 260 -10.13 -25.25 -7.54
C VAL A 260 -10.89 -24.08 -6.92
N CYS A 261 -12.15 -23.92 -7.31
CA CYS A 261 -13.08 -22.94 -6.78
C CYS A 261 -14.40 -23.65 -6.44
N GLY A 262 -14.58 -24.09 -5.19
CA GLY A 262 -15.68 -24.98 -4.83
C GLY A 262 -15.64 -26.27 -5.66
N ASP A 263 -16.71 -26.55 -6.42
CA ASP A 263 -16.82 -27.73 -7.29
C ASP A 263 -16.26 -27.50 -8.71
N GLU A 264 -15.82 -26.28 -9.03
CA GLU A 264 -15.29 -25.93 -10.35
C GLU A 264 -13.76 -25.98 -10.38
N VAL A 265 -13.22 -26.41 -11.52
CA VAL A 265 -11.77 -26.43 -11.78
C VAL A 265 -11.45 -25.54 -12.97
N PHE A 266 -10.53 -24.61 -12.77
CA PHE A 266 -10.01 -23.71 -13.80
C PHE A 266 -8.61 -24.17 -14.20
N HIS A 267 -8.52 -24.90 -15.32
CA HIS A 267 -7.25 -25.38 -15.86
C HIS A 267 -6.40 -24.24 -16.42
N ALA A 268 -5.09 -24.30 -16.20
CA ALA A 268 -4.14 -23.27 -16.59
C ALA A 268 -2.77 -23.86 -16.97
N ASP A 269 -2.08 -23.22 -17.90
CA ASP A 269 -0.66 -23.45 -18.17
C ASP A 269 0.23 -22.69 -17.16
N ALA A 270 -0.27 -21.62 -16.56
CA ALA A 270 0.38 -20.88 -15.47
C ALA A 270 -0.65 -20.23 -14.53
N VAL A 271 -0.26 -20.05 -13.26
CA VAL A 271 -1.11 -19.44 -12.23
C VAL A 271 -0.38 -18.25 -11.59
N ILE A 272 -1.09 -17.16 -11.35
CA ILE A 272 -0.60 -16.00 -10.59
C ILE A 272 -1.49 -15.77 -9.37
N PHE A 273 -0.96 -15.98 -8.16
CA PHE A 273 -1.64 -15.57 -6.93
C PHE A 273 -1.39 -14.09 -6.65
N SER A 274 -2.43 -13.27 -6.82
CA SER A 274 -2.46 -11.82 -6.61
C SER A 274 -3.30 -11.44 -5.39
N VAL A 275 -3.23 -12.25 -4.33
CA VAL A 275 -4.09 -12.14 -3.14
C VAL A 275 -3.33 -11.60 -1.92
N SER A 276 -4.07 -11.10 -0.93
CA SER A 276 -3.49 -10.69 0.35
C SER A 276 -2.82 -11.86 1.06
N VAL A 277 -1.86 -11.56 1.93
CA VAL A 277 -1.13 -12.57 2.70
C VAL A 277 -2.07 -13.51 3.50
N ASN A 278 -3.20 -12.99 3.99
CA ASN A 278 -4.18 -13.80 4.72
C ASN A 278 -5.05 -14.67 3.82
N ALA A 279 -5.44 -14.16 2.66
CA ALA A 279 -6.11 -15.00 1.66
C ALA A 279 -5.17 -16.13 1.22
N MET A 280 -3.89 -15.84 1.02
CA MET A 280 -2.89 -16.85 0.69
C MET A 280 -2.76 -17.91 1.80
N LYS A 281 -2.68 -17.51 3.09
CA LYS A 281 -2.66 -18.47 4.21
C LYS A 281 -3.88 -19.40 4.23
N LYS A 282 -5.06 -18.88 3.89
CA LYS A 282 -6.29 -19.68 3.79
C LYS A 282 -6.19 -20.69 2.65
N ILE A 283 -5.75 -20.27 1.47
CA ILE A 283 -5.51 -21.15 0.32
C ILE A 283 -4.49 -22.24 0.68
N VAL A 284 -3.35 -21.89 1.29
CA VAL A 284 -2.33 -22.87 1.71
C VAL A 284 -2.89 -23.87 2.74
N SER A 285 -3.75 -23.41 3.66
CA SER A 285 -4.33 -24.28 4.69
C SER A 285 -5.33 -25.29 4.11
N SER A 286 -6.11 -24.88 3.13
CA SER A 286 -7.06 -25.74 2.41
C SER A 286 -6.36 -26.62 1.36
N SER A 287 -5.25 -26.14 0.78
CA SER A 287 -4.59 -26.77 -0.35
C SER A 287 -3.88 -28.05 0.01
N SER A 288 -4.23 -29.13 -0.69
CA SER A 288 -3.55 -30.43 -0.55
C SER A 288 -2.11 -30.41 -1.08
N SER A 289 -1.85 -29.57 -2.08
CA SER A 289 -0.57 -29.40 -2.76
C SER A 289 0.37 -28.44 -2.04
N LEU A 290 -0.06 -27.19 -1.83
CA LEU A 290 0.80 -26.10 -1.36
C LEU A 290 1.33 -26.32 0.06
N ARG A 291 0.54 -26.96 0.94
CA ARG A 291 0.94 -27.26 2.33
C ARG A 291 2.18 -28.15 2.44
N ASN A 292 2.57 -28.83 1.37
CA ASN A 292 3.76 -29.69 1.36
C ASN A 292 5.06 -28.91 1.21
N TYR A 293 5.00 -27.68 0.68
CA TYR A 293 6.17 -26.83 0.47
C TYR A 293 6.41 -25.92 1.67
N ARG A 294 7.66 -25.88 2.13
CA ARG A 294 8.05 -25.05 3.29
C ARG A 294 7.79 -23.57 3.05
N GLU A 295 8.10 -23.05 1.86
CA GLU A 295 7.94 -21.63 1.53
C GLU A 295 6.50 -21.13 1.72
N PHE A 296 5.50 -21.96 1.41
CA PHE A 296 4.09 -21.63 1.63
C PHE A 296 3.65 -21.82 3.08
N ARG A 297 4.19 -22.82 3.79
CA ARG A 297 3.92 -23.00 5.23
C ARG A 297 4.47 -21.85 6.07
N ASP A 298 5.63 -21.33 5.70
CA ASP A 298 6.32 -20.26 6.43
C ASP A 298 5.52 -18.94 6.38
N LEU A 299 4.60 -18.77 5.41
CA LEU A 299 3.64 -17.66 5.36
C LEU A 299 2.79 -17.52 6.62
N ARG A 300 2.61 -18.59 7.40
CA ARG A 300 1.88 -18.55 8.69
C ARG A 300 2.56 -17.65 9.73
N ASN A 301 3.84 -17.33 9.55
CA ASN A 301 4.58 -16.41 10.42
C ASN A 301 4.39 -14.93 10.05
N LEU A 302 3.68 -14.64 8.95
CA LEU A 302 3.36 -13.26 8.57
C LEU A 302 2.10 -12.77 9.28
N GLY A 303 2.01 -11.48 9.56
CA GLY A 303 0.85 -10.84 10.19
C GLY A 303 0.01 -10.01 9.20
N ALA A 304 -1.10 -9.48 9.69
CA ALA A 304 -1.84 -8.40 9.04
C ALA A 304 -2.51 -7.53 10.11
N ILE A 305 -2.98 -6.37 9.69
CA ILE A 305 -3.46 -5.32 10.57
C ILE A 305 -4.95 -5.07 10.32
N ASP A 306 -5.69 -4.84 11.40
CA ASP A 306 -7.09 -4.46 11.36
C ASP A 306 -7.22 -2.95 11.11
N VAL A 307 -8.15 -2.57 10.23
CA VAL A 307 -8.46 -1.17 9.93
C VAL A 307 -9.97 -0.93 10.02
N LEU A 308 -10.34 0.32 10.32
CA LEU A 308 -11.72 0.77 10.45
C LEU A 308 -11.89 2.04 9.62
N ALA A 309 -12.87 2.06 8.72
CA ALA A 309 -13.23 3.26 7.95
C ALA A 309 -14.63 3.72 8.36
N THR A 310 -14.80 5.04 8.49
CA THR A 310 -16.06 5.65 8.89
C THR A 310 -16.39 6.82 7.99
N ARG A 311 -17.64 6.89 7.51
CA ARG A 311 -18.15 8.06 6.80
C ARG A 311 -19.24 8.72 7.61
N LEU A 312 -19.12 10.04 7.82
CA LEU A 312 -20.11 10.84 8.55
C LEU A 312 -20.68 11.93 7.65
N TRP A 313 -22.00 12.08 7.64
CA TRP A 313 -22.70 13.21 7.02
C TRP A 313 -23.21 14.12 8.12
N PHE A 314 -22.94 15.42 7.99
CA PHE A 314 -23.35 16.43 8.98
C PHE A 314 -24.55 17.26 8.50
N ASP A 315 -25.29 17.84 9.44
CA ASP A 315 -26.45 18.70 9.19
C ASP A 315 -26.13 20.05 8.53
N ARG A 316 -24.85 20.45 8.55
CA ARG A 316 -24.36 21.74 8.05
C ARG A 316 -22.95 21.64 7.48
N LYS A 317 -22.54 22.66 6.73
CA LYS A 317 -21.14 22.85 6.34
C LYS A 317 -20.29 23.27 7.54
N ILE A 318 -19.13 22.64 7.65
CA ILE A 318 -18.09 22.91 8.63
C ILE A 318 -16.87 23.43 7.88
N ASN A 319 -16.26 24.50 8.37
CA ASN A 319 -15.08 25.08 7.75
C ASN A 319 -13.84 24.25 8.11
N ILE A 320 -13.38 23.43 7.16
CA ILE A 320 -12.22 22.54 7.32
C ILE A 320 -11.05 23.16 6.53
N PRO A 321 -9.91 23.51 7.18
CA PRO A 321 -8.86 24.25 6.51
C PRO A 321 -8.20 23.52 5.33
N LEU A 322 -7.95 22.21 5.46
CA LEU A 322 -7.32 21.38 4.45
C LEU A 322 -8.09 20.07 4.24
N PRO A 323 -8.10 19.53 3.02
CA PRO A 323 -8.93 18.38 2.67
C PRO A 323 -8.36 17.03 3.15
N SER A 324 -7.08 16.98 3.52
CA SER A 324 -6.40 15.76 3.95
C SER A 324 -5.66 16.00 5.26
N ASN A 325 -5.96 15.19 6.28
CA ASN A 325 -5.49 15.39 7.64
C ASN A 325 -5.13 14.04 8.26
N ALA A 326 -3.90 13.92 8.78
CA ALA A 326 -3.47 12.79 9.60
C ALA A 326 -3.53 13.15 11.08
N CYS A 327 -3.75 12.16 11.93
CA CYS A 327 -3.98 12.35 13.35
C CYS A 327 -3.33 11.26 14.18
N PHE A 328 -2.85 11.63 15.36
CA PHE A 328 -2.15 10.73 16.27
C PHE A 328 -2.35 11.13 17.74
N GLY A 329 -2.08 10.21 18.66
CA GLY A 329 -2.10 10.47 20.10
C GLY A 329 -3.49 10.56 20.74
N PHE A 330 -4.56 10.30 19.97
CA PHE A 330 -5.95 10.25 20.46
C PHE A 330 -6.22 8.97 21.26
N ASP A 331 -5.72 7.84 20.78
CA ASP A 331 -5.67 6.58 21.50
C ASP A 331 -4.24 6.01 21.41
N PRO A 332 -3.81 5.25 22.44
CA PRO A 332 -2.51 4.58 22.39
C PRO A 332 -2.40 3.67 21.16
N GLU A 333 -1.30 3.82 20.40
CA GLU A 333 -0.94 2.97 19.26
C GLU A 333 -1.91 3.00 18.07
N ILE A 334 -2.90 3.90 18.05
CA ILE A 334 -3.83 4.07 16.92
C ILE A 334 -3.51 5.37 16.21
N GLY A 335 -3.20 5.27 14.92
CA GLY A 335 -3.20 6.42 14.01
C GLY A 335 -4.52 6.48 13.26
N TRP A 336 -4.90 7.68 12.86
CA TRP A 336 -6.09 7.85 12.03
C TRP A 336 -5.94 9.04 11.09
N THR A 337 -6.77 9.10 10.07
CA THR A 337 -6.84 10.21 9.12
C THR A 337 -8.28 10.67 8.98
N PHE A 338 -8.50 11.94 8.61
CA PHE A 338 -9.81 12.38 8.15
C PHE A 338 -9.72 13.27 6.91
N PHE A 339 -10.74 13.17 6.08
CA PHE A 339 -10.79 13.76 4.75
C PHE A 339 -12.07 14.55 4.55
N ASP A 340 -11.94 15.78 4.01
CA ASP A 340 -13.09 16.55 3.56
C ASP A 340 -13.51 16.09 2.15
N LEU A 341 -14.51 15.21 2.10
CA LEU A 341 -14.97 14.65 0.83
C LEU A 341 -15.74 15.67 -0.01
N ASN A 342 -16.18 16.80 0.54
CA ASN A 342 -16.76 17.86 -0.28
C ASN A 342 -15.70 18.56 -1.15
N ALA A 343 -14.45 18.59 -0.69
CA ALA A 343 -13.32 19.12 -1.43
C ALA A 343 -12.71 18.08 -2.38
N LEU A 344 -12.72 16.80 -1.99
CA LEU A 344 -12.06 15.73 -2.75
C LEU A 344 -12.98 15.03 -3.76
N HIS A 345 -14.21 14.70 -3.38
CA HIS A 345 -15.11 13.89 -4.21
C HIS A 345 -16.14 14.76 -4.93
N ASP A 346 -16.22 14.61 -6.26
CA ASP A 346 -17.14 15.36 -7.11
C ASP A 346 -18.61 15.10 -6.75
N GLU A 347 -18.95 13.88 -6.30
CA GLU A 347 -20.30 13.50 -5.86
C GLU A 347 -20.79 14.36 -4.69
N TYR A 348 -19.90 14.76 -3.77
CA TYR A 348 -20.28 15.46 -2.56
C TYR A 348 -20.03 16.97 -2.61
N ARG A 349 -19.52 17.50 -3.73
CA ARG A 349 -19.16 18.93 -3.87
C ARG A 349 -20.30 19.88 -3.49
N HIS A 350 -21.54 19.50 -3.80
CA HIS A 350 -22.73 20.32 -3.60
C HIS A 350 -23.65 19.82 -2.48
N GLU A 351 -23.23 18.85 -1.69
CA GLU A 351 -23.98 18.42 -0.50
C GLU A 351 -24.17 19.62 0.45
N PRO A 352 -25.36 19.84 1.04
CA PRO A 352 -25.60 20.95 1.96
C PRO A 352 -24.83 20.81 3.29
N GLY A 353 -24.49 19.58 3.66
CA GLY A 353 -23.72 19.23 4.85
C GLY A 353 -22.26 18.89 4.53
N SER A 354 -21.41 18.89 5.57
CA SER A 354 -20.07 18.32 5.44
C SER A 354 -20.12 16.79 5.35
N VAL A 355 -19.31 16.20 4.48
CA VAL A 355 -19.16 14.73 4.33
C VAL A 355 -17.72 14.36 4.60
N ILE A 356 -17.49 13.57 5.65
CA ILE A 356 -16.15 13.26 6.16
C ILE A 356 -15.91 11.77 6.11
N GLU A 357 -14.78 11.35 5.54
CA GLU A 357 -14.22 10.03 5.83
C GLU A 357 -13.24 10.16 6.99
N ALA A 358 -13.29 9.25 7.95
CA ALA A 358 -12.25 9.05 8.95
C ALA A 358 -11.83 7.58 9.01
N ASP A 359 -10.53 7.33 8.85
CA ASP A 359 -9.92 6.01 8.73
C ASP A 359 -8.95 5.77 9.88
N PHE A 360 -9.08 4.64 10.56
CA PHE A 360 -8.27 4.25 11.71
C PHE A 360 -7.43 3.03 11.38
N TYR A 361 -6.18 3.08 11.81
CA TYR A 361 -5.16 2.06 11.57
C TYR A 361 -4.70 1.45 12.90
N HIS A 362 -4.27 0.19 12.88
CA HIS A 362 -4.04 -0.59 14.10
C HIS A 362 -5.31 -0.60 14.99
N ALA A 363 -6.48 -0.75 14.36
CA ALA A 363 -7.78 -0.43 14.95
C ALA A 363 -8.48 -1.63 15.62
N SER A 364 -7.74 -2.67 16.01
CA SER A 364 -8.31 -3.90 16.60
C SER A 364 -9.19 -3.63 17.82
N GLN A 365 -8.82 -2.63 18.63
CA GLN A 365 -9.56 -2.22 19.84
C GLN A 365 -10.89 -1.55 19.51
N LEU A 366 -11.05 -0.99 18.30
CA LEU A 366 -12.24 -0.29 17.86
C LEU A 366 -13.26 -1.23 17.20
N LEU A 367 -12.80 -2.33 16.58
CA LEU A 367 -13.68 -3.22 15.82
C LEU A 367 -14.85 -3.82 16.65
N PRO A 368 -14.70 -4.16 17.94
CA PRO A 368 -15.79 -4.69 18.76
C PRO A 368 -16.84 -3.65 19.21
N MET A 369 -16.56 -2.35 19.04
CA MET A 369 -17.50 -1.28 19.42
C MET A 369 -18.73 -1.29 18.52
N SER A 370 -19.88 -0.82 19.03
CA SER A 370 -21.07 -0.61 18.21
C SER A 370 -20.86 0.56 17.24
N ASP A 371 -21.67 0.61 16.18
CA ASP A 371 -21.60 1.71 15.20
C ASP A 371 -21.85 3.07 15.87
N GLU A 372 -22.79 3.13 16.82
CA GLU A 372 -23.10 4.36 17.57
C GLU A 372 -21.90 4.83 18.41
N GLN A 373 -21.25 3.90 19.12
CA GLN A 373 -20.07 4.22 19.93
C GLN A 373 -18.90 4.72 19.06
N ILE A 374 -18.75 4.15 17.86
CA ILE A 374 -17.74 4.56 16.88
C ILE A 374 -18.06 5.97 16.39
N VAL A 375 -19.30 6.23 15.95
CA VAL A 375 -19.71 7.56 15.45
C VAL A 375 -19.51 8.64 16.53
N GLU A 376 -19.91 8.39 17.77
CA GLU A 376 -19.69 9.30 18.90
C GLU A 376 -18.20 9.55 19.19
N LYS A 377 -17.36 8.52 19.08
CA LYS A 377 -15.91 8.66 19.21
C LYS A 377 -15.34 9.53 18.08
N VAL A 378 -15.63 9.19 16.82
CA VAL A 378 -15.11 9.91 15.66
C VAL A 378 -15.52 11.38 15.70
N GLN A 379 -16.77 11.69 16.06
CA GLN A 379 -17.21 13.08 16.17
C GLN A 379 -16.44 13.85 17.27
N ARG A 380 -16.15 13.22 18.43
CA ARG A 380 -15.35 13.84 19.50
C ARG A 380 -13.91 14.11 19.07
N ASP A 381 -13.28 13.15 18.38
CA ASP A 381 -11.92 13.30 17.90
C ASP A 381 -11.85 14.40 16.82
N LEU A 382 -12.80 14.40 15.87
CA LEU A 382 -12.95 15.46 14.88
C LEU A 382 -13.15 16.84 15.53
N ALA A 383 -13.97 16.95 16.58
CA ALA A 383 -14.20 18.20 17.29
C ALA A 383 -12.95 18.75 18.00
N THR A 384 -12.02 17.86 18.38
CA THR A 384 -10.72 18.24 18.93
C THR A 384 -9.81 18.85 17.86
N CYS A 385 -9.86 18.31 16.64
CA CYS A 385 -9.10 18.84 15.49
C CYS A 385 -9.71 20.14 14.94
N VAL A 386 -11.04 20.17 14.76
CA VAL A 386 -11.81 21.29 14.21
C VAL A 386 -13.08 21.48 15.05
N PRO A 387 -13.15 22.53 15.89
CA PRO A 387 -14.24 22.72 16.86
C PRO A 387 -15.66 22.69 16.29
N GLY A 388 -15.84 23.08 15.02
CA GLY A 388 -17.14 23.11 14.35
C GLY A 388 -17.85 21.74 14.28
N PHE A 389 -17.12 20.62 14.37
CA PHE A 389 -17.73 19.29 14.44
C PHE A 389 -18.50 19.04 15.75
N GLY A 390 -18.13 19.72 16.85
CA GLY A 390 -18.82 19.58 18.14
C GLY A 390 -20.19 20.26 18.19
N GLU A 391 -20.44 21.22 17.30
CA GLU A 391 -21.71 21.97 17.23
C GLU A 391 -22.68 21.43 16.17
N ALA A 392 -22.18 20.55 15.29
CA ALA A 392 -22.93 19.93 14.22
C ALA A 392 -23.56 18.60 14.66
N LYS A 393 -24.57 18.15 13.90
CA LYS A 393 -25.22 16.85 14.12
C LYS A 393 -24.84 15.90 13.00
N VAL A 394 -24.43 14.68 13.36
CA VAL A 394 -24.34 13.58 12.40
C VAL A 394 -25.75 13.15 12.01
N ILE A 395 -26.08 13.24 10.73
CA ILE A 395 -27.42 12.92 10.17
C ILE A 395 -27.44 11.57 9.46
N ASP A 396 -26.28 11.04 9.07
CA ASP A 396 -26.11 9.70 8.53
C ASP A 396 -24.67 9.24 8.77
N SER A 397 -24.45 7.93 8.76
CA SER A 397 -23.13 7.34 8.94
C SER A 397 -22.95 5.98 8.26
N SER A 398 -21.70 5.61 8.00
CA SER A 398 -21.32 4.26 7.58
C SER A 398 -20.07 3.85 8.32
N VAL A 399 -20.02 2.61 8.81
CA VAL A 399 -18.89 2.04 9.54
C VAL A 399 -18.46 0.74 8.87
N ILE A 400 -17.24 0.70 8.36
CA ILE A 400 -16.66 -0.45 7.66
C ILE A 400 -15.51 -1.00 8.48
N ARG A 401 -15.62 -2.28 8.86
CA ARG A 401 -14.61 -3.00 9.64
C ARG A 401 -13.86 -3.95 8.72
N VAL A 402 -12.55 -3.76 8.59
CA VAL A 402 -11.70 -4.63 7.77
C VAL A 402 -10.69 -5.30 8.70
N SER A 403 -11.05 -6.50 9.16
CA SER A 403 -10.13 -7.29 9.95
C SER A 403 -9.04 -7.89 9.05
N GLN A 404 -7.79 -7.78 9.50
CA GLN A 404 -6.65 -8.42 8.89
C GLN A 404 -6.50 -8.03 7.40
N GLY A 405 -6.76 -6.75 7.11
CA GLY A 405 -6.86 -6.19 5.77
C GLY A 405 -5.51 -5.91 5.14
N VAL A 406 -4.65 -5.17 5.82
CA VAL A 406 -3.37 -4.69 5.28
C VAL A 406 -2.19 -5.51 5.81
N THR A 407 -1.13 -5.61 5.02
CA THR A 407 0.06 -6.38 5.35
C THR A 407 0.76 -5.83 6.58
N HIS A 408 1.11 -6.69 7.55
CA HIS A 408 1.96 -6.31 8.68
C HIS A 408 3.43 -6.57 8.37
N PHE A 409 4.21 -5.52 8.20
CA PHE A 409 5.67 -5.61 8.04
C PHE A 409 6.37 -5.68 9.40
N ALA A 410 6.15 -6.78 10.13
CA ALA A 410 6.71 -6.99 11.45
C ALA A 410 8.24 -7.21 11.41
N PRO A 411 8.97 -6.90 12.50
CA PRO A 411 10.38 -7.24 12.62
C PRO A 411 10.63 -8.75 12.38
N GLY A 412 11.59 -9.07 11.53
CA GLY A 412 11.97 -10.43 11.16
C GLY A 412 11.02 -11.12 10.16
N SER A 413 9.97 -10.44 9.68
CA SER A 413 9.01 -11.01 8.74
C SER A 413 9.57 -11.26 7.34
N TYR A 414 10.65 -10.58 6.94
CA TYR A 414 11.20 -10.68 5.58
C TYR A 414 11.57 -12.09 5.16
N GLN A 415 12.13 -12.87 6.07
CA GLN A 415 12.55 -14.26 5.81
C GLN A 415 11.38 -15.19 5.45
N HIS A 416 10.14 -14.80 5.74
CA HIS A 416 8.93 -15.58 5.49
C HIS A 416 8.12 -15.04 4.30
N ARG A 417 8.52 -13.93 3.69
CA ARG A 417 7.87 -13.39 2.49
C ARG A 417 8.35 -14.13 1.24
N LEU A 418 7.52 -14.12 0.20
CA LEU A 418 7.83 -14.76 -1.08
C LEU A 418 8.30 -13.72 -2.11
N PRO A 419 9.25 -14.08 -2.99
CA PRO A 419 9.45 -13.37 -4.25
C PRO A 419 8.35 -13.71 -5.26
N ALA A 420 8.39 -13.08 -6.44
CA ALA A 420 7.41 -13.32 -7.50
C ALA A 420 7.47 -14.75 -8.10
N THR A 421 8.61 -15.44 -7.98
CA THR A 421 8.80 -16.84 -8.40
C THR A 421 8.70 -17.79 -7.22
N THR A 422 8.20 -19.00 -7.43
CA THR A 422 8.11 -20.06 -6.40
C THR A 422 8.91 -21.30 -6.80
N SER A 423 8.97 -22.31 -5.93
CA SER A 423 9.52 -23.63 -6.29
C SER A 423 8.66 -24.40 -7.30
N ILE A 424 7.40 -23.99 -7.51
CA ILE A 424 6.53 -24.51 -8.57
C ILE A 424 6.75 -23.64 -9.82
N GLU A 425 7.30 -24.25 -10.87
CA GLU A 425 7.93 -23.59 -12.02
C GLU A 425 7.01 -22.60 -12.78
N ASN A 426 5.70 -22.86 -12.80
CA ASN A 426 4.67 -22.08 -13.49
C ASN A 426 3.67 -21.42 -12.53
N LEU A 427 4.06 -21.27 -11.26
CA LEU A 427 3.31 -20.55 -10.25
C LEU A 427 4.04 -19.28 -9.83
N PHE A 428 3.35 -18.15 -9.96
CA PHE A 428 3.88 -16.83 -9.69
C PHE A 428 3.08 -16.12 -8.60
N MET A 429 3.72 -15.16 -7.93
CA MET A 429 3.15 -14.38 -6.85
C MET A 429 3.21 -12.90 -7.18
N SER A 430 2.17 -12.15 -6.81
CA SER A 430 2.13 -10.70 -6.90
C SER A 430 1.32 -10.10 -5.75
N GLY A 431 1.58 -8.84 -5.42
CA GLY A 431 0.97 -8.15 -4.29
C GLY A 431 1.95 -7.24 -3.53
N ASP A 432 1.41 -6.39 -2.66
CA ASP A 432 2.18 -5.46 -1.81
C ASP A 432 3.18 -6.15 -0.87
N TRP A 433 2.86 -7.37 -0.44
CA TRP A 433 3.70 -8.16 0.48
C TRP A 433 4.82 -8.94 -0.23
N ILE A 434 4.82 -8.98 -1.57
CA ILE A 434 5.83 -9.73 -2.35
C ILE A 434 7.18 -9.01 -2.32
N ILE A 435 8.25 -9.78 -2.29
CA ILE A 435 9.63 -9.28 -2.35
C ILE A 435 9.92 -8.85 -3.80
N ASN A 436 10.25 -7.58 -3.99
CA ASN A 436 10.72 -7.05 -5.27
C ASN A 436 11.86 -6.03 -5.08
N ARG A 437 12.49 -5.63 -6.20
CA ARG A 437 13.62 -4.69 -6.22
C ARG A 437 13.23 -3.28 -6.65
N HIS A 438 12.01 -3.09 -7.15
CA HIS A 438 11.53 -1.80 -7.68
C HIS A 438 11.62 -0.65 -6.68
N GLY A 439 11.38 -0.92 -5.39
CA GLY A 439 11.43 0.10 -4.33
C GLY A 439 10.13 0.87 -4.11
N SER A 440 9.08 0.59 -4.88
CA SER A 440 7.75 1.15 -4.64
C SER A 440 7.07 0.54 -3.42
N TRP A 441 6.03 1.23 -2.92
CA TRP A 441 5.22 0.82 -1.78
C TRP A 441 3.72 0.85 -2.07
N SER A 442 2.95 0.19 -1.21
CA SER A 442 1.47 0.21 -1.20
C SER A 442 0.88 -0.15 -2.58
N GLN A 443 -0.09 0.62 -3.07
CA GLN A 443 -0.81 0.37 -4.32
C GLN A 443 0.12 0.27 -5.53
N GLU A 444 1.11 1.16 -5.63
CA GLU A 444 2.09 1.12 -6.72
C GLU A 444 2.88 -0.19 -6.71
N LYS A 445 3.30 -0.66 -5.53
CA LYS A 445 4.00 -1.94 -5.41
C LYS A 445 3.13 -3.12 -5.82
N ALA A 446 1.87 -3.13 -5.40
CA ALA A 446 0.94 -4.18 -5.84
C ALA A 446 0.81 -4.18 -7.37
N TYR A 447 0.61 -3.03 -8.00
CA TYR A 447 0.52 -2.95 -9.46
C TYR A 447 1.81 -3.40 -10.15
N VAL A 448 2.97 -2.89 -9.71
CA VAL A 448 4.28 -3.26 -10.26
C VAL A 448 4.55 -4.76 -10.16
N THR A 449 4.31 -5.38 -9.01
CA THR A 449 4.52 -6.83 -8.84
C THR A 449 3.56 -7.66 -9.72
N GLY A 450 2.37 -7.13 -10.03
CA GLY A 450 1.47 -7.70 -11.04
C GLY A 450 2.09 -7.73 -12.44
N LEU A 451 2.67 -6.61 -12.86
CA LEU A 451 3.40 -6.51 -14.14
C LEU A 451 4.66 -7.40 -14.15
N GLU A 452 5.39 -7.48 -13.04
CA GLU A 452 6.54 -8.39 -12.89
C GLU A 452 6.11 -9.85 -13.05
N ALA A 453 5.00 -10.27 -12.43
CA ALA A 453 4.47 -11.62 -12.58
C ALA A 453 4.02 -11.93 -14.02
N ALA A 454 3.38 -10.98 -14.70
CA ALA A 454 3.05 -11.12 -16.13
C ALA A 454 4.31 -11.26 -17.00
N ASN A 455 5.37 -10.51 -16.70
CA ASN A 455 6.65 -10.61 -17.39
C ASN A 455 7.31 -11.97 -17.23
N LEU A 456 7.17 -12.61 -16.06
CA LEU A 456 7.66 -13.96 -15.82
C LEU A 456 6.87 -15.01 -16.61
N VAL A 457 5.55 -14.85 -16.74
CA VAL A 457 4.71 -15.69 -17.59
C VAL A 457 5.12 -15.56 -19.07
N ILE A 458 5.35 -14.33 -19.54
CA ILE A 458 5.81 -14.04 -20.91
C ILE A 458 7.16 -14.67 -21.19
N GLU A 459 8.11 -14.51 -20.26
CA GLU A 459 9.44 -15.10 -20.37
C GLU A 459 9.38 -16.63 -20.41
N ARG A 460 8.53 -17.24 -19.57
CA ARG A 460 8.35 -18.68 -19.50
C ARG A 460 7.85 -19.28 -20.82
N PHE A 461 6.89 -18.63 -21.47
CA PHE A 461 6.28 -19.16 -22.69
C PHE A 461 6.87 -18.59 -23.98
N GLY A 462 7.72 -17.56 -23.90
CA GLY A 462 8.28 -16.90 -25.08
C GLY A 462 7.22 -16.26 -25.99
N GLN A 463 6.06 -15.88 -25.43
CA GLN A 463 4.93 -15.32 -26.17
C GLN A 463 4.64 -13.89 -25.72
N GLY A 464 4.55 -12.96 -26.68
CA GLY A 464 4.24 -11.55 -26.41
C GLY A 464 5.46 -10.72 -25.99
N SER A 465 5.20 -9.48 -25.56
CA SER A 465 6.20 -8.52 -25.11
C SER A 465 6.04 -8.22 -23.62
N LYS A 466 7.16 -8.12 -22.90
CA LYS A 466 7.16 -7.75 -21.48
C LYS A 466 6.54 -6.36 -21.27
N ALA A 467 5.76 -6.23 -20.20
CA ALA A 467 5.25 -4.97 -19.69
C ALA A 467 6.41 -4.03 -19.37
N ASN A 468 6.25 -2.77 -19.77
CA ASN A 468 7.17 -1.71 -19.39
C ASN A 468 6.88 -1.28 -17.94
N ILE A 469 7.83 -1.52 -17.05
CA ILE A 469 7.75 -1.09 -15.65
C ILE A 469 8.63 0.16 -15.51
N ILE A 470 8.00 1.30 -15.21
CA ILE A 470 8.66 2.58 -15.04
C ILE A 470 9.43 2.53 -13.71
N PRO A 471 10.77 2.62 -13.71
CA PRO A 471 11.54 2.58 -12.47
C PRO A 471 11.26 3.82 -11.61
N VAL A 472 11.50 3.71 -10.30
CA VAL A 472 11.55 4.86 -9.41
C VAL A 472 12.63 5.85 -9.86
N GLU A 473 12.42 7.16 -9.59
CA GLU A 473 13.41 8.18 -9.92
C GLU A 473 14.76 7.86 -9.23
N PRO A 474 15.89 7.83 -9.97
CA PRO A 474 17.20 7.52 -9.40
C PRO A 474 17.60 8.48 -8.29
N ASP A 475 18.40 7.99 -7.33
CA ASP A 475 18.94 8.80 -6.24
C ASP A 475 19.64 10.08 -6.76
N GLU A 476 19.46 11.21 -6.05
CA GLU A 476 20.22 12.42 -6.34
C GLU A 476 21.74 12.17 -6.20
N PRO A 477 22.61 12.86 -6.96
CA PRO A 477 24.04 12.52 -7.03
C PRO A 477 24.76 12.43 -5.68
N HIS A 478 24.41 13.29 -4.71
CA HIS A 478 25.02 13.26 -3.37
C HIS A 478 24.55 12.07 -2.53
N ILE A 479 23.30 11.62 -2.69
CA ILE A 479 22.78 10.42 -2.04
C ILE A 479 23.44 9.18 -2.64
N GLN A 480 23.54 9.10 -3.97
CA GLN A 480 24.22 8.00 -4.64
C GLN A 480 25.70 7.92 -4.23
N ALA A 481 26.38 9.06 -4.11
CA ALA A 481 27.76 9.11 -3.62
C ALA A 481 27.88 8.58 -2.18
N ALA A 482 26.97 9.00 -1.28
CA ALA A 482 26.95 8.52 0.10
C ALA A 482 26.70 7.00 0.18
N ARG A 483 25.76 6.48 -0.62
CA ARG A 483 25.45 5.05 -0.72
C ARG A 483 26.66 4.24 -1.21
N ASN A 484 27.33 4.71 -2.27
CA ASN A 484 28.52 4.06 -2.82
C ASN A 484 29.68 4.03 -1.81
N LEU A 485 29.91 5.15 -1.11
CA LEU A 485 30.94 5.23 -0.07
C LEU A 485 30.64 4.24 1.06
N ASN A 486 29.38 4.15 1.50
CA ASN A 486 28.98 3.24 2.55
C ASN A 486 29.11 1.76 2.14
N GLN A 487 28.64 1.43 0.92
CA GLN A 487 28.83 0.09 0.35
C GLN A 487 30.31 -0.29 0.28
N THR A 488 31.17 0.60 -0.22
CA THR A 488 32.62 0.38 -0.32
C THR A 488 33.25 0.18 1.06
N ALA A 489 32.90 1.02 2.04
CA ALA A 489 33.40 0.91 3.41
C ALA A 489 32.99 -0.43 4.05
N ARG A 490 31.76 -0.89 3.81
CA ARG A 490 31.26 -2.18 4.30
C ARG A 490 31.95 -3.36 3.62
N GLU A 491 32.14 -3.32 2.32
CA GLU A 491 32.86 -4.38 1.58
C GLU A 491 34.30 -4.53 2.06
N LEU A 492 35.00 -3.41 2.26
CA LEU A 492 36.34 -3.40 2.85
C LEU A 492 36.33 -3.90 4.30
N GLY A 493 35.34 -3.47 5.09
CA GLY A 493 35.16 -3.91 6.47
C GLY A 493 34.98 -5.43 6.56
N ASN A 494 34.09 -6.00 5.75
CA ASN A 494 33.82 -7.44 5.70
C ASN A 494 35.03 -8.25 5.20
N ALA A 495 35.85 -7.68 4.31
CA ALA A 495 37.09 -8.31 3.85
C ALA A 495 38.17 -8.37 4.95
N LEU A 496 38.17 -7.40 5.88
CA LEU A 496 39.15 -7.32 6.97
C LEU A 496 38.67 -8.01 8.26
N LEU A 497 37.37 -7.94 8.55
CA LEU A 497 36.70 -8.53 9.69
C LEU A 497 35.35 -9.11 9.22
N PRO A 498 35.31 -10.40 8.82
CA PRO A 498 34.07 -11.08 8.51
C PRO A 498 33.09 -10.93 9.68
N ASP A 499 31.84 -10.59 9.39
CA ASP A 499 30.73 -10.40 10.35
C ASP A 499 30.76 -9.14 11.24
N PHE A 500 31.66 -8.17 11.03
CA PHE A 500 31.70 -6.93 11.84
C PHE A 500 30.47 -6.03 11.70
N TRP A 501 29.76 -6.09 10.55
CA TRP A 501 28.62 -5.23 10.22
C TRP A 501 27.26 -5.95 10.20
N LEU A 502 27.18 -7.16 10.74
CA LEU A 502 25.90 -7.84 10.96
C LEU A 502 25.44 -7.55 12.40
N PRO A 503 24.19 -7.10 12.62
CA PRO A 503 23.60 -7.09 13.96
C PRO A 503 23.46 -8.52 14.53
#